data_AF-A0A6U3UUY6-F1
#
_entry.id   AF-A0A6U3UUY6-F1
#
_cell.length_a   1.000
_cell.length_b   1.000
_cell.length_c   1.000
_cell.angle_alpha   90.00
_cell.angle_beta   90.00
_cell.angle_gamma   90.00
#
_symmetry.space_group_name_H-M   'P 1'
#
loop_
_entity.id
_entity.type
_entity.pdbx_description
1 polymer ?
#
loop_
_entity_poly.entity_id
_entity_poly.type
_entity_poly.pdbx_seq_one_letter_code
_entity_poly.pdbx_strand_id
1 'polypeptide(L)'
;MMNNIITTAGSSSAASNNTSATRGAFGSSAYAAMENALEGSTSTPMHNSQARDGTTYAQKLQSLTRLRNKLKEWPSPPILIHVAESLTSDNIIEIDIAETILSREEGATNAPQAHKRNEDNCYWFATLFNKNDKEYRKTEIIPGIRAACRRAGFKVNCHYNSKKNYIEVNCFRHKYHQEEKNKARNEKKQGGMKKATQQKEKKKKSEKPVNGMEDNDELCPVHFRVYWDVGKNRWFLPKVQVGVKVHCGHKHKDPSDIRLEMKDTISPTDMQIARDAFDSHINISSTQRLLETRTGETPSWQQVYQMRQQQLNKQKEDQKTSCDQLVHFLTTNDDISCTFLFADPETSLLTEKKKKAKRNSALTVEELTTPLHADEADSPATYAKSMKQREQLIHTETGQLMLAAAWTTYDQRRKFDMFPEFASGDDTEGTNSEKRPLYTLLGKDQNEKIFPIAWAFLPSKSLWAYDWFFSRAMPLLHPGDAIQRVELIVTDADPQETSAIANHIGGNLKPSAAELRSVLPHY
;
A
#
# COMPACT_ATOMS: atom_id res chain seq x y z
N MET A 1 50.61 -1.19 -43.92
CA MET A 1 50.03 -1.12 -45.28
C MET A 1 48.52 -1.19 -45.12
N MET A 2 47.70 -0.20 -45.40
CA MET A 2 47.84 1.22 -45.80
C MET A 2 46.72 1.90 -44.98
N ASN A 3 47.02 2.93 -44.18
CA ASN A 3 47.03 4.34 -44.58
C ASN A 3 45.70 4.77 -45.19
N ASN A 4 45.12 5.93 -44.92
CA ASN A 4 45.32 7.07 -44.02
C ASN A 4 44.30 8.08 -44.58
N ILE A 5 43.87 9.05 -43.78
CA ILE A 5 44.09 10.48 -44.03
C ILE A 5 43.25 11.24 -42.97
N ILE A 6 43.85 11.85 -41.95
CA ILE A 6 44.76 13.01 -41.92
C ILE A 6 43.98 14.33 -41.79
N THR A 7 44.18 14.94 -40.60
CA THR A 7 44.37 16.38 -40.32
C THR A 7 43.13 17.30 -40.34
N THR A 8 43.02 18.35 -39.52
CA THR A 8 43.96 19.04 -38.62
C THR A 8 43.21 20.08 -37.78
N ALA A 9 43.77 20.36 -36.59
CA ALA A 9 44.05 21.67 -35.94
C ALA A 9 42.98 22.79 -35.95
N GLY A 10 42.84 23.64 -34.93
CA GLY A 10 43.59 23.95 -33.72
C GLY A 10 42.74 25.00 -32.95
N SER A 11 42.67 24.92 -31.62
CA SER A 11 43.48 25.69 -30.66
C SER A 11 42.91 27.08 -30.27
N SER A 12 42.68 27.24 -28.96
CA SER A 12 42.57 28.49 -28.15
C SER A 12 41.38 29.43 -28.44
N SER A 13 40.74 30.15 -27.52
CA SER A 13 41.10 30.64 -26.17
C SER A 13 39.85 31.19 -25.46
N ALA A 14 39.85 31.08 -24.12
CA ALA A 14 39.31 31.99 -23.09
C ALA A 14 37.95 32.73 -23.23
N ALA A 15 37.04 32.35 -22.32
CA ALA A 15 36.21 33.18 -21.42
C ALA A 15 35.19 34.22 -21.95
N SER A 16 33.91 33.99 -21.62
CA SER A 16 33.08 35.04 -20.98
C SER A 16 31.84 34.42 -20.29
N ASN A 17 31.67 34.76 -19.01
CA ASN A 17 30.51 34.46 -18.20
C ASN A 17 29.21 34.99 -18.82
N ASN A 18 28.15 34.17 -18.80
CA ASN A 18 26.81 34.68 -18.51
C ASN A 18 25.95 33.57 -17.90
N THR A 19 25.76 33.69 -16.59
CA THR A 19 24.86 32.89 -15.78
C THR A 19 23.41 33.33 -16.02
N SER A 20 22.59 32.46 -16.60
CA SER A 20 21.14 32.50 -16.42
C SER A 20 20.66 31.13 -15.96
N ALA A 21 20.11 31.08 -14.75
CA ALA A 21 19.68 29.87 -14.06
C ALA A 21 18.67 29.05 -14.88
N THR A 22 19.05 27.81 -15.22
CA THR A 22 18.18 26.81 -15.82
C THR A 22 17.40 26.05 -14.75
N ARG A 23 16.14 26.41 -14.54
CA ARG A 23 15.13 25.56 -13.88
C ARG A 23 14.41 24.76 -14.96
N GLY A 24 14.64 23.46 -15.03
CA GLY A 24 13.89 22.52 -15.87
C GLY A 24 14.22 22.58 -17.36
N ALA A 25 15.27 21.86 -17.76
CA ALA A 25 15.52 21.20 -19.07
C ALA A 25 14.86 21.68 -20.39
N PHE A 26 14.52 22.95 -20.56
CA PHE A 26 14.07 23.55 -21.81
C PHE A 26 14.81 24.87 -22.04
N GLY A 27 15.39 25.04 -23.22
CA GLY A 27 16.13 26.26 -23.59
C GLY A 27 15.21 27.45 -23.84
N SER A 28 15.75 28.67 -23.74
CA SER A 28 15.03 29.93 -24.00
C SER A 28 14.37 30.00 -25.38
N SER A 29 14.92 29.31 -26.38
CA SER A 29 14.33 29.21 -27.72
C SER A 29 13.00 28.44 -27.74
N ALA A 30 12.79 27.50 -26.81
CA ALA A 30 11.56 26.74 -26.72
C ALA A 30 10.40 27.59 -26.16
N TYR A 31 10.70 28.52 -25.23
CA TYR A 31 9.71 29.47 -24.74
C TYR A 31 9.33 30.52 -25.79
N ALA A 32 10.31 31.04 -26.54
CA ALA A 32 10.05 31.98 -27.62
C ALA A 32 9.25 31.35 -28.78
N ALA A 33 9.45 30.06 -29.07
CA ALA A 33 8.64 29.35 -30.06
C ALA A 33 7.18 29.15 -29.60
N MET A 34 6.97 28.99 -28.30
CA MET A 34 5.65 28.79 -27.71
C MET A 34 4.87 30.12 -27.61
N GLU A 35 5.54 31.23 -27.29
CA GLU A 35 4.94 32.59 -27.32
C GLU A 35 4.57 33.00 -28.75
N ASN A 36 5.44 32.78 -29.74
CA ASN A 36 5.12 33.07 -31.14
C ASN A 36 3.94 32.22 -31.67
N ALA A 37 3.78 30.99 -31.19
CA ALA A 37 2.64 30.14 -31.55
C ALA A 37 1.32 30.60 -30.91
N LEU A 38 1.38 31.31 -29.77
CA LEU A 38 0.21 31.89 -29.10
C LEU A 38 -0.17 33.25 -29.69
N GLU A 39 0.81 34.07 -30.06
CA GLU A 39 0.60 35.41 -30.63
C GLU A 39 0.13 35.38 -32.09
N GLY A 40 0.47 34.33 -32.86
CA GLY A 40 0.00 34.15 -34.24
C GLY A 40 -1.49 33.87 -34.42
N SER A 41 -2.28 33.85 -33.34
CA SER A 41 -3.71 33.50 -33.36
C SER A 41 -4.68 34.69 -33.37
N THR A 42 -4.21 35.92 -33.61
CA THR A 42 -5.10 37.10 -33.72
C THR A 42 -4.82 37.99 -34.95
N SER A 43 -5.85 38.07 -35.83
CA SER A 43 -6.05 38.97 -37.00
C SER A 43 -5.17 38.70 -38.24
N THR A 44 -5.69 38.38 -39.43
CA THR A 44 -6.61 39.16 -40.30
C THR A 44 -7.18 38.27 -41.45
N PRO A 45 -8.18 38.73 -42.24
CA PRO A 45 -9.20 37.90 -42.87
C PRO A 45 -8.92 37.54 -44.33
N MET A 46 -9.29 36.33 -44.76
CA MET A 46 -9.55 36.06 -46.17
C MET A 46 -10.82 35.24 -46.38
N HIS A 47 -11.61 35.74 -47.33
CA HIS A 47 -12.78 35.13 -47.93
C HIS A 47 -12.56 33.66 -48.27
N ASN A 48 -13.38 32.77 -47.71
CA ASN A 48 -13.93 31.69 -48.52
C ASN A 48 -15.28 31.23 -47.98
N SER A 49 -16.25 31.23 -48.87
CA SER A 49 -17.64 30.85 -48.69
C SER A 49 -17.76 29.35 -48.45
N GLN A 50 -17.84 28.93 -47.21
CA GLN A 50 -18.50 27.68 -46.82
C GLN A 50 -19.37 27.98 -45.60
N ALA A 51 -20.63 27.55 -45.69
CA ALA A 51 -21.69 27.79 -44.73
C ALA A 51 -21.19 27.58 -43.29
N ARG A 52 -21.01 28.67 -42.55
CA ARG A 52 -20.80 28.62 -41.11
C ARG A 52 -22.11 28.18 -40.49
N ASP A 53 -22.20 26.90 -40.20
CA ASP A 53 -23.22 26.35 -39.32
C ASP A 53 -23.01 27.00 -37.94
N GLY A 54 -23.72 28.10 -37.72
CA GLY A 54 -23.59 29.01 -36.60
C GLY A 54 -24.14 28.39 -35.32
N THR A 55 -23.55 27.27 -34.90
CA THR A 55 -23.87 26.67 -33.61
C THR A 55 -23.28 27.53 -32.50
N THR A 56 -24.16 28.24 -31.81
CA THR A 56 -23.83 29.00 -30.60
C THR A 56 -23.16 28.09 -29.56
N TYR A 57 -22.36 28.67 -28.65
CA TYR A 57 -21.76 27.92 -27.54
C TYR A 57 -22.80 27.12 -26.75
N ALA A 58 -24.00 27.68 -26.55
CA ALA A 58 -25.13 26.99 -25.91
C ALA A 58 -25.60 25.75 -26.70
N GLN A 59 -25.69 25.84 -28.03
CA GLN A 59 -26.04 24.70 -28.90
C GLN A 59 -24.93 23.63 -28.90
N LYS A 60 -23.66 24.01 -28.82
CA LYS A 60 -22.54 23.06 -28.65
C LYS A 60 -22.59 22.37 -27.28
N LEU A 61 -22.91 23.10 -26.20
CA LEU A 61 -23.10 22.52 -24.87
C LEU A 61 -24.29 21.55 -24.85
N GLN A 62 -25.42 21.92 -25.45
CA GLN A 62 -26.57 21.02 -25.60
C GLN A 62 -26.24 19.78 -26.43
N SER A 63 -25.44 19.93 -27.49
CA SER A 63 -24.97 18.81 -28.31
C SER A 63 -24.04 17.89 -27.52
N LEU A 64 -23.14 18.44 -26.69
CA LEU A 64 -22.31 17.68 -25.76
C LEU A 64 -23.14 16.95 -24.69
N THR A 65 -24.17 17.60 -24.13
CA THR A 65 -25.09 16.96 -23.17
C THR A 65 -25.88 15.83 -23.85
N ARG A 66 -26.35 16.02 -25.08
CA ARG A 66 -27.00 14.97 -25.88
C ARG A 66 -26.06 13.81 -26.16
N LEU A 67 -24.81 14.07 -26.57
CA LEU A 67 -23.78 13.04 -26.77
C LEU A 67 -23.47 12.29 -25.48
N ARG A 68 -23.33 13.02 -24.36
CA ARG A 68 -23.11 12.44 -23.04
C ARG A 68 -24.26 11.54 -22.61
N ASN A 69 -25.50 11.91 -22.90
CA ASN A 69 -26.67 11.09 -22.61
C ASN A 69 -26.77 9.88 -23.54
N LYS A 70 -26.46 10.03 -24.84
CA LYS A 70 -26.35 8.89 -25.77
C LYS A 70 -25.29 7.87 -25.31
N LEU A 71 -24.17 8.32 -24.73
CA LEU A 71 -23.14 7.44 -24.17
C LEU A 71 -23.54 6.75 -22.85
N LYS A 72 -24.65 7.15 -22.22
CA LYS A 72 -25.18 6.47 -21.03
C LYS A 72 -26.00 5.24 -21.39
N GLU A 73 -26.41 5.10 -22.65
CA GLU A 73 -27.10 3.93 -23.19
C GLU A 73 -26.16 3.10 -24.06
N TRP A 74 -25.99 1.82 -23.72
CA TRP A 74 -25.11 0.93 -24.48
C TRP A 74 -25.52 -0.53 -24.29
N PRO A 75 -25.44 -1.37 -25.34
CA PRO A 75 -25.70 -2.80 -25.23
C PRO A 75 -24.55 -3.50 -24.51
N SER A 76 -24.85 -4.49 -23.66
CA SER A 76 -23.83 -5.34 -23.04
C SER A 76 -22.96 -5.99 -24.13
N PRO A 77 -21.62 -5.82 -24.07
CA PRO A 77 -20.69 -6.64 -24.83
C PRO A 77 -20.82 -8.13 -24.45
N PRO A 78 -20.16 -9.03 -25.20
CA PRO A 78 -20.18 -10.45 -24.91
C PRO A 78 -19.81 -10.77 -23.45
N ILE A 79 -20.69 -11.53 -22.78
CA ILE A 79 -20.51 -11.98 -21.40
C ILE A 79 -20.13 -13.46 -21.46
N LEU A 80 -18.83 -13.71 -21.59
CA LEU A 80 -18.27 -15.04 -21.81
C LEU A 80 -18.18 -15.84 -20.51
N ILE A 81 -18.92 -16.95 -20.44
CA ILE A 81 -18.91 -17.91 -19.32
C ILE A 81 -18.60 -19.32 -19.82
N HIS A 82 -17.83 -20.04 -19.01
CA HIS A 82 -17.50 -21.44 -19.20
C HIS A 82 -18.64 -22.36 -18.75
N VAL A 83 -19.12 -23.20 -19.66
CA VAL A 83 -20.15 -24.22 -19.42
C VAL A 83 -19.66 -25.56 -19.95
N ALA A 84 -20.33 -26.64 -19.57
CA ALA A 84 -20.12 -27.95 -20.15
C ALA A 84 -20.69 -28.00 -21.58
N GLU A 85 -20.00 -28.74 -22.44
CA GLU A 85 -20.44 -29.04 -23.80
C GLU A 85 -21.82 -29.72 -23.82
N SER A 86 -22.08 -30.61 -22.86
CA SER A 86 -23.34 -31.33 -22.74
C SER A 86 -23.66 -31.72 -21.29
N LEU A 87 -24.77 -32.42 -21.06
CA LEU A 87 -25.10 -32.97 -19.74
C LEU A 87 -24.22 -34.18 -19.39
N THR A 88 -23.68 -34.86 -20.40
CA THR A 88 -22.87 -36.08 -20.26
C THR A 88 -21.37 -35.84 -20.44
N SER A 89 -20.99 -34.74 -21.10
CA SER A 89 -19.61 -34.28 -21.30
C SER A 89 -19.27 -33.17 -20.32
N ASP A 90 -18.09 -33.25 -19.70
CA ASP A 90 -17.53 -32.16 -18.87
C ASP A 90 -16.47 -31.34 -19.60
N ASN A 91 -16.34 -31.53 -20.91
CA ASN A 91 -15.54 -30.64 -21.74
C ASN A 91 -16.09 -29.22 -21.60
N ILE A 92 -15.19 -28.27 -21.34
CA ILE A 92 -15.55 -26.88 -21.12
C ILE A 92 -15.61 -26.15 -22.46
N ILE A 93 -16.75 -25.53 -22.73
CA ILE A 93 -16.95 -24.59 -23.84
C ILE A 93 -17.25 -23.19 -23.29
N GLU A 94 -17.01 -22.16 -24.10
CA GLU A 94 -17.33 -20.78 -23.75
C GLU A 94 -18.58 -20.34 -24.51
N ILE A 95 -19.53 -19.72 -23.80
CA ILE A 95 -20.76 -19.18 -24.37
C ILE A 95 -20.90 -17.69 -24.04
N ASP A 96 -21.53 -16.94 -24.94
CA ASP A 96 -21.96 -15.57 -24.67
C ASP A 96 -23.37 -15.56 -24.06
N ILE A 97 -23.46 -15.16 -22.79
CA ILE A 97 -24.76 -15.06 -22.10
C ILE A 97 -25.60 -13.91 -22.66
N ALA A 98 -24.98 -12.85 -23.19
CA ALA A 98 -25.71 -11.71 -23.74
C ALA A 98 -26.66 -12.11 -24.89
N GLU A 99 -26.31 -13.16 -25.64
CA GLU A 99 -27.14 -13.74 -26.70
C GLU A 99 -28.36 -14.50 -26.14
N THR A 100 -28.26 -15.04 -24.94
CA THR A 100 -29.38 -15.76 -24.29
C THR A 100 -30.43 -14.82 -23.70
N ILE A 101 -30.08 -13.54 -23.52
CA ILE A 101 -30.93 -12.53 -22.88
C ILE A 101 -31.77 -11.82 -23.93
N LEU A 102 -33.09 -12.05 -23.85
CA LEU A 102 -34.09 -11.44 -24.73
C LEU A 102 -35.14 -10.69 -23.92
N SER A 103 -35.76 -9.69 -24.56
CA SER A 103 -36.97 -9.05 -24.05
C SER A 103 -38.20 -9.94 -24.26
N ARG A 104 -39.29 -9.68 -23.52
CA ARG A 104 -40.55 -10.42 -23.76
C ARG A 104 -41.12 -10.19 -25.16
N GLU A 105 -40.86 -9.04 -25.75
CA GLU A 105 -41.28 -8.70 -27.11
C GLU A 105 -40.46 -9.48 -28.16
N GLU A 106 -39.21 -9.80 -27.84
CA GLU A 106 -38.30 -10.64 -28.64
C GLU A 106 -38.56 -12.16 -28.45
N GLY A 107 -39.64 -12.54 -27.75
CA GLY A 107 -40.00 -13.94 -27.53
C GLY A 107 -39.34 -14.60 -26.32
N ALA A 108 -38.79 -13.83 -25.38
CA ALA A 108 -38.19 -14.39 -24.17
C ALA A 108 -39.19 -15.19 -23.33
N THR A 109 -38.74 -16.37 -22.87
CA THR A 109 -39.53 -17.25 -22.01
C THR A 109 -38.91 -17.37 -20.62
N ASN A 110 -39.72 -17.79 -19.65
CA ASN A 110 -39.18 -18.19 -18.35
C ASN A 110 -38.35 -19.47 -18.52
N ALA A 111 -37.43 -19.72 -17.58
CA ALA A 111 -36.66 -20.95 -17.58
C ALA A 111 -37.55 -22.21 -17.76
N PRO A 112 -37.12 -23.19 -18.56
CA PRO A 112 -37.88 -24.41 -18.79
C PRO A 112 -38.26 -25.10 -17.47
N GLN A 113 -39.46 -25.69 -17.43
CA GLN A 113 -39.89 -26.51 -16.29
C GLN A 113 -38.94 -27.70 -16.10
N ALA A 114 -38.76 -28.16 -14.86
CA ALA A 114 -37.74 -29.15 -14.49
C ALA A 114 -37.70 -30.39 -15.41
N HIS A 115 -38.87 -30.95 -15.75
CA HIS A 115 -39.00 -32.14 -16.59
C HIS A 115 -38.72 -31.87 -18.08
N LYS A 116 -38.70 -30.61 -18.53
CA LYS A 116 -38.44 -30.22 -19.92
C LYS A 116 -36.99 -29.78 -20.17
N ARG A 117 -36.17 -29.67 -19.12
CA ARG A 117 -34.77 -29.18 -19.24
C ARG A 117 -33.89 -30.25 -19.87
N ASN A 118 -33.32 -29.94 -21.02
CA ASN A 118 -32.42 -30.80 -21.79
C ASN A 118 -31.29 -29.97 -22.44
N GLU A 119 -30.47 -30.59 -23.27
CA GLU A 119 -29.34 -29.93 -23.95
C GLU A 119 -29.80 -28.97 -25.07
N ASP A 120 -31.00 -29.16 -25.60
CA ASP A 120 -31.54 -28.29 -26.66
C ASP A 120 -31.89 -26.91 -26.11
N ASN A 121 -32.39 -26.83 -24.87
CA ASN A 121 -32.91 -25.59 -24.29
C ASN A 121 -32.11 -25.03 -23.11
N CYS A 122 -31.12 -25.75 -22.59
CA CYS A 122 -30.26 -25.29 -21.50
C CYS A 122 -28.78 -25.55 -21.80
N TYR A 123 -27.94 -24.58 -21.46
CA TYR A 123 -26.52 -24.78 -21.23
C TYR A 123 -26.29 -25.23 -19.78
N TRP A 124 -25.43 -26.21 -19.58
CA TRP A 124 -25.19 -26.83 -18.28
C TRP A 124 -23.80 -26.49 -17.79
N PHE A 125 -23.61 -26.21 -16.51
CA PHE A 125 -22.27 -26.09 -15.95
C PHE A 125 -21.64 -27.48 -15.82
N ALA A 126 -20.30 -27.55 -15.81
CA ALA A 126 -19.54 -28.78 -15.60
C ALA A 126 -19.90 -29.45 -14.27
N THR A 127 -19.74 -30.77 -14.16
CA THR A 127 -20.02 -31.52 -12.91
C THR A 127 -19.21 -31.04 -11.72
N LEU A 128 -18.06 -30.39 -11.94
CA LEU A 128 -17.29 -29.72 -10.88
C LEU A 128 -18.17 -28.75 -10.09
N PHE A 129 -19.14 -28.11 -10.75
CA PHE A 129 -20.10 -27.16 -10.19
C PHE A 129 -21.42 -27.83 -9.79
N ASN A 130 -21.36 -28.89 -8.97
CA ASN A 130 -22.52 -29.70 -8.56
C ASN A 130 -23.03 -29.41 -7.13
N LYS A 131 -22.68 -28.27 -6.54
CA LYS A 131 -23.14 -27.88 -5.19
C LYS A 131 -23.90 -26.57 -5.21
N ASN A 132 -24.86 -26.46 -4.28
CA ASN A 132 -25.74 -25.29 -4.14
C ASN A 132 -25.96 -24.90 -2.67
N ASP A 133 -24.89 -24.84 -1.89
CA ASP A 133 -24.90 -24.24 -0.56
C ASP A 133 -24.44 -22.76 -0.60
N LYS A 134 -24.60 -22.07 0.52
CA LYS A 134 -24.35 -20.62 0.61
C LYS A 134 -22.87 -20.26 0.48
N GLU A 135 -21.98 -21.12 0.92
CA GLU A 135 -20.54 -20.88 0.89
C GLU A 135 -20.00 -21.16 -0.50
N TYR A 136 -20.36 -22.31 -1.05
CA TYR A 136 -19.99 -22.73 -2.40
C TYR A 136 -20.45 -21.73 -3.48
N ARG A 137 -21.68 -21.22 -3.39
CA ARG A 137 -22.15 -20.15 -4.30
C ARG A 137 -21.25 -18.91 -4.26
N LYS A 138 -20.73 -18.56 -3.08
CA LYS A 138 -19.89 -17.37 -2.90
C LYS A 138 -18.46 -17.58 -3.37
N THR A 139 -17.92 -18.79 -3.30
CA THR A 139 -16.53 -19.08 -3.64
C THR A 139 -16.36 -19.53 -5.08
N GLU A 140 -17.31 -20.30 -5.63
CA GLU A 140 -17.15 -20.91 -6.96
C GLU A 140 -18.00 -20.24 -8.04
N ILE A 141 -19.30 -20.04 -7.77
CA ILE A 141 -20.25 -19.63 -8.82
C ILE A 141 -20.27 -18.12 -9.04
N ILE A 142 -20.46 -17.34 -7.97
CA ILE A 142 -20.59 -15.87 -8.05
C ILE A 142 -19.30 -15.20 -8.57
N PRO A 143 -18.09 -15.61 -8.16
CA PRO A 143 -16.86 -15.01 -8.68
C PRO A 143 -16.72 -15.16 -10.20
N GLY A 144 -17.04 -16.33 -10.76
CA GLY A 144 -17.02 -16.55 -12.21
C GLY A 144 -17.96 -15.61 -12.97
N ILE A 145 -19.19 -15.44 -12.48
CA ILE A 145 -20.16 -14.49 -13.07
C ILE A 145 -19.65 -13.05 -13.00
N ARG A 146 -19.09 -12.64 -11.85
CA ARG A 146 -18.55 -11.29 -11.66
C ARG A 146 -17.35 -11.02 -12.57
N ALA A 147 -16.46 -12.01 -12.71
CA ALA A 147 -15.32 -11.93 -13.61
C ALA A 147 -15.75 -11.76 -15.06
N ALA A 148 -16.72 -12.55 -15.52
CA ALA A 148 -17.27 -12.44 -16.88
C ALA A 148 -17.89 -11.07 -17.16
N CYS A 149 -18.75 -10.56 -16.27
CA CYS A 149 -19.37 -9.25 -16.43
C CYS A 149 -18.35 -8.10 -16.39
N ARG A 150 -17.29 -8.24 -15.58
CA ARG A 150 -16.20 -7.27 -15.52
C ARG A 150 -15.41 -7.23 -16.84
N ARG A 151 -15.09 -8.39 -17.42
CA ARG A 151 -14.46 -8.45 -18.75
C ARG A 151 -15.35 -7.81 -19.82
N ALA A 152 -16.67 -7.87 -19.66
CA ALA A 152 -17.64 -7.15 -20.48
C ALA A 152 -17.76 -5.63 -20.14
N GLY A 153 -17.04 -5.13 -19.14
CA GLY A 153 -16.96 -3.70 -18.82
C GLY A 153 -17.98 -3.18 -17.80
N PHE A 154 -18.56 -4.03 -16.94
CA PHE A 154 -19.43 -3.58 -15.85
C PHE A 154 -19.39 -4.44 -14.58
N LYS A 155 -19.85 -3.84 -13.47
CA LYS A 155 -19.97 -4.52 -12.16
C LYS A 155 -21.39 -5.05 -11.95
N VAL A 156 -21.51 -6.20 -11.28
CA VAL A 156 -22.80 -6.83 -10.97
C VAL A 156 -22.97 -7.14 -9.48
N ASN A 157 -24.22 -7.12 -9.03
CA ASN A 157 -24.67 -7.66 -7.76
C ASN A 157 -25.37 -9.00 -8.00
N CYS A 158 -24.92 -10.04 -7.31
CA CYS A 158 -25.50 -11.38 -7.39
C CYS A 158 -26.28 -11.68 -6.11
N HIS A 159 -27.53 -12.12 -6.24
CA HIS A 159 -28.39 -12.49 -5.12
C HIS A 159 -29.08 -13.83 -5.35
N TYR A 160 -28.89 -14.78 -4.45
CA TYR A 160 -29.55 -16.09 -4.55
C TYR A 160 -30.99 -16.04 -4.02
N ASN A 161 -31.94 -16.42 -4.86
CA ASN A 161 -33.35 -16.60 -4.50
C ASN A 161 -33.61 -18.08 -4.17
N SER A 162 -33.75 -18.39 -2.88
CA SER A 162 -33.96 -19.76 -2.40
C SER A 162 -35.33 -20.35 -2.79
N LYS A 163 -36.35 -19.51 -2.98
CA LYS A 163 -37.70 -20.00 -3.36
C LYS A 163 -37.76 -20.48 -4.80
N LYS A 164 -36.97 -19.86 -5.67
CA LYS A 164 -36.97 -20.12 -7.11
C LYS A 164 -35.69 -20.80 -7.62
N ASN A 165 -34.74 -21.08 -6.74
CA ASN A 165 -33.47 -21.74 -7.02
C ASN A 165 -32.68 -21.10 -8.18
N TYR A 166 -32.44 -19.79 -8.10
CA TYR A 166 -31.57 -19.10 -9.05
C TYR A 166 -30.77 -17.97 -8.40
N ILE A 167 -29.65 -17.62 -9.01
CA ILE A 167 -28.89 -16.40 -8.74
C ILE A 167 -29.40 -15.31 -9.67
N GLU A 168 -29.93 -14.24 -9.09
CA GLU A 168 -30.27 -13.02 -9.80
C GLU A 168 -29.02 -12.17 -9.95
N VAL A 169 -28.69 -11.84 -11.19
CA VAL A 169 -27.53 -11.01 -11.53
C VAL A 169 -28.08 -9.67 -12.02
N ASN A 170 -27.73 -8.60 -11.33
CA ASN A 170 -28.17 -7.24 -11.69
C ASN A 170 -26.95 -6.33 -11.82
N CYS A 171 -26.98 -5.33 -12.69
CA CYS A 171 -25.95 -4.29 -12.71
C CYS A 171 -25.78 -3.65 -11.33
N PHE A 172 -24.55 -3.25 -10.96
CA PHE A 172 -24.27 -2.65 -9.66
C PHE A 172 -25.11 -1.38 -9.40
N ARG A 173 -25.50 -0.69 -10.48
CA ARG A 173 -26.34 0.52 -10.49
C ARG A 173 -27.84 0.25 -10.57
N HIS A 174 -28.33 -0.99 -10.41
CA HIS A 174 -29.78 -1.29 -10.39
C HIS A 174 -30.54 -0.76 -9.16
N LYS A 175 -29.84 -0.24 -8.15
CA LYS A 175 -30.42 0.29 -6.91
C LYS A 175 -29.71 1.56 -6.47
N TYR A 176 -30.49 2.49 -5.92
CA TYR A 176 -29.99 3.72 -5.32
C TYR A 176 -29.03 3.48 -4.15
N HIS A 177 -28.12 4.42 -3.96
CA HIS A 177 -27.30 4.56 -2.77
C HIS A 177 -28.18 4.97 -1.59
N GLN A 178 -28.23 4.14 -0.55
CA GLN A 178 -28.97 4.45 0.68
C GLN A 178 -28.00 5.01 1.72
N GLU A 179 -27.83 6.34 1.73
CA GLU A 179 -26.86 7.02 2.61
C GLU A 179 -27.20 6.81 4.10
N GLU A 180 -28.47 6.91 4.49
CA GLU A 180 -28.93 6.75 5.87
C GLU A 180 -28.66 5.35 6.44
N LYS A 181 -28.95 4.29 5.66
CA LYS A 181 -28.66 2.91 6.08
C LYS A 181 -27.16 2.64 6.20
N ASN A 182 -26.35 3.30 5.38
CA ASN A 182 -24.89 3.20 5.46
C ASN A 182 -24.35 3.93 6.70
N LYS A 183 -24.87 5.12 7.03
CA LYS A 183 -24.54 5.84 8.28
C LYS A 183 -24.88 4.99 9.50
N ALA A 184 -26.12 4.48 9.60
CA ALA A 184 -26.54 3.62 10.70
C ALA A 184 -25.70 2.34 10.82
N ARG A 185 -25.27 1.75 9.69
CA ARG A 185 -24.39 0.57 9.68
C ARG A 185 -22.95 0.89 10.07
N ASN A 186 -22.44 2.06 9.69
CA ASN A 186 -21.11 2.52 10.09
C ASN A 186 -21.06 2.90 11.56
N GLU A 187 -22.11 3.55 12.09
CA GLU A 187 -22.27 3.85 13.50
C GLU A 187 -22.33 2.58 14.35
N LYS A 188 -23.09 1.56 13.92
CA LYS A 188 -23.08 0.23 14.56
C LYS A 188 -21.72 -0.46 14.55
N LYS A 189 -20.88 -0.22 13.54
CA LYS A 189 -19.50 -0.74 13.48
C LYS A 189 -18.53 0.03 14.37
N GLN A 190 -18.75 1.33 14.61
CA GLN A 190 -17.92 2.14 15.49
C GLN A 190 -18.18 1.87 16.98
N GLY A 191 -19.31 1.25 17.34
CA GLY A 191 -19.64 0.88 18.73
C GLY A 191 -18.69 -0.12 19.41
N GLY A 192 -17.69 -0.66 18.70
CA GLY A 192 -16.70 -1.61 19.23
C GLY A 192 -15.24 -1.14 19.22
N MET A 193 -14.92 0.06 18.72
CA MET A 193 -13.55 0.57 18.68
C MET A 193 -13.45 1.95 19.32
N LYS A 194 -12.58 2.09 20.33
CA LYS A 194 -12.30 3.36 21.02
C LYS A 194 -11.90 4.43 19.99
N LYS A 195 -12.65 5.53 19.96
CA LYS A 195 -12.43 6.69 19.08
C LYS A 195 -11.10 7.36 19.42
N ALA A 196 -10.07 7.15 18.61
CA ALA A 196 -8.86 7.96 18.67
C ALA A 196 -8.19 8.09 17.29
N THR A 197 -8.91 8.61 16.29
CA THR A 197 -8.28 9.40 15.21
C THR A 197 -9.35 10.15 14.43
N GLN A 198 -9.31 11.48 14.41
CA GLN A 198 -9.96 12.26 13.36
C GLN A 198 -9.16 12.10 12.06
N GLN A 199 -9.37 11.00 11.33
CA GLN A 199 -8.95 10.96 9.94
C GLN A 199 -9.99 11.72 9.12
N LYS A 200 -9.57 12.77 8.40
CA LYS A 200 -10.36 13.41 7.35
C LYS A 200 -10.79 12.33 6.35
N GLU A 201 -12.03 11.86 6.46
CA GLU A 201 -12.62 10.93 5.51
C GLU A 201 -12.70 11.62 4.13
N LYS A 202 -11.77 11.26 3.23
CA LYS A 202 -12.05 11.41 1.79
C LYS A 202 -13.22 10.48 1.48
N LYS A 203 -14.45 10.97 1.59
CA LYS A 203 -15.68 10.26 1.23
C LYS A 203 -15.54 9.80 -0.23
N LYS A 204 -15.25 8.51 -0.44
CA LYS A 204 -15.30 7.91 -1.78
C LYS A 204 -16.75 8.01 -2.25
N LYS A 205 -17.01 8.80 -3.31
CA LYS A 205 -18.33 8.85 -3.95
C LYS A 205 -18.71 7.44 -4.39
N SER A 206 -19.89 6.99 -4.01
CA SER A 206 -20.40 5.68 -4.41
C SER A 206 -20.63 5.66 -5.92
N GLU A 207 -20.31 4.55 -6.58
CA GLU A 207 -20.66 4.33 -7.99
C GLU A 207 -22.18 4.08 -8.21
N LYS A 208 -22.96 3.98 -7.13
CA LYS A 208 -24.41 3.81 -7.22
C LYS A 208 -25.12 5.14 -7.52
N PRO A 209 -26.26 5.10 -8.22
CA PRO A 209 -27.12 6.26 -8.40
C PRO A 209 -27.55 6.85 -7.05
N VAL A 210 -27.65 8.17 -6.95
CA VAL A 210 -28.15 8.88 -5.76
C VAL A 210 -29.42 9.61 -6.18
N ASN A 211 -30.52 9.34 -5.49
CA ASN A 211 -31.81 9.93 -5.82
C ASN A 211 -31.74 11.46 -5.74
N GLY A 212 -32.19 12.17 -6.77
CA GLY A 212 -32.19 13.63 -6.85
C GLY A 212 -30.84 14.29 -7.16
N MET A 213 -29.80 13.53 -7.52
CA MET A 213 -28.54 14.10 -7.98
C MET A 213 -28.54 14.22 -9.51
N GLU A 214 -28.46 15.46 -10.02
CA GLU A 214 -28.32 15.71 -11.47
C GLU A 214 -27.20 14.83 -12.06
N ASP A 215 -27.48 14.19 -13.21
CA ASP A 215 -26.61 13.25 -13.92
C ASP A 215 -26.31 11.88 -13.26
N ASN A 216 -26.82 11.59 -12.06
CA ASN A 216 -26.56 10.32 -11.35
C ASN A 216 -27.82 9.72 -10.68
N ASP A 217 -28.98 10.00 -11.24
CA ASP A 217 -30.30 9.54 -10.77
C ASP A 217 -30.68 8.18 -11.40
N GLU A 218 -30.32 7.94 -12.65
CA GLU A 218 -30.86 6.80 -13.39
C GLU A 218 -30.36 5.42 -12.89
N LEU A 219 -31.31 4.51 -12.67
CA LEU A 219 -31.07 3.11 -12.36
C LEU A 219 -30.83 2.29 -13.63
N CYS A 220 -29.83 1.42 -13.60
CA CYS A 220 -29.56 0.53 -14.71
C CYS A 220 -30.49 -0.71 -14.67
N PRO A 221 -31.23 -1.03 -15.74
CA PRO A 221 -32.21 -2.12 -15.77
C PRO A 221 -31.58 -3.50 -16.02
N VAL A 222 -30.30 -3.55 -16.41
CA VAL A 222 -29.63 -4.81 -16.78
C VAL A 222 -29.72 -5.86 -15.69
N HIS A 223 -30.29 -7.01 -16.08
CA HIS A 223 -30.41 -8.18 -15.24
C HIS A 223 -30.59 -9.46 -16.05
N PHE A 224 -30.15 -10.58 -15.46
CA PHE A 224 -30.33 -11.94 -15.97
C PHE A 224 -30.24 -12.94 -14.81
N ARG A 225 -30.44 -14.24 -15.08
CA ARG A 225 -30.52 -15.28 -14.03
C ARG A 225 -29.70 -16.52 -14.37
N VAL A 226 -29.12 -17.13 -13.33
CA VAL A 226 -28.43 -18.42 -13.40
C VAL A 226 -29.15 -19.40 -12.48
N TYR A 227 -29.57 -20.56 -12.99
CA TYR A 227 -30.51 -21.44 -12.29
C TYR A 227 -29.83 -22.69 -11.74
N TRP A 228 -30.40 -23.23 -10.66
CA TRP A 228 -30.03 -24.52 -10.11
C TRP A 228 -31.11 -25.57 -10.41
N ASP A 229 -30.69 -26.70 -10.97
CA ASP A 229 -31.55 -27.86 -11.13
C ASP A 229 -31.34 -28.85 -9.98
N VAL A 230 -32.37 -29.03 -9.16
CA VAL A 230 -32.34 -29.94 -8.00
C VAL A 230 -32.33 -31.41 -8.43
N GLY A 231 -33.00 -31.77 -9.52
CA GLY A 231 -33.08 -33.17 -9.96
C GLY A 231 -31.78 -33.65 -10.59
N LYS A 232 -31.08 -32.76 -11.29
CA LYS A 232 -29.80 -33.05 -11.96
C LYS A 232 -28.57 -32.64 -11.15
N ASN A 233 -28.75 -31.97 -10.01
CA ASN A 233 -27.68 -31.40 -9.18
C ASN A 233 -26.66 -30.59 -10.01
N ARG A 234 -27.14 -29.75 -10.92
CA ARG A 234 -26.29 -28.91 -11.79
C ARG A 234 -26.83 -27.49 -11.91
N TRP A 235 -25.90 -26.54 -12.01
CA TRP A 235 -26.21 -25.19 -12.46
C TRP A 235 -26.46 -25.17 -13.97
N PHE A 236 -27.37 -24.30 -14.40
CA PHE A 236 -27.71 -24.17 -15.82
C PHE A 236 -28.15 -22.75 -16.19
N LEU A 237 -28.07 -22.47 -17.49
CA LEU A 237 -28.53 -21.25 -18.15
C LEU A 237 -29.50 -21.64 -19.27
N PRO A 238 -30.73 -21.13 -19.30
CA PRO A 238 -31.60 -21.31 -20.45
C PRO A 238 -30.95 -20.68 -21.69
N LYS A 239 -31.02 -21.34 -22.85
CA LYS A 239 -30.54 -20.75 -24.12
C LYS A 239 -31.34 -19.51 -24.52
N VAL A 240 -32.58 -19.40 -24.03
CA VAL A 240 -33.43 -18.22 -24.14
C VAL A 240 -34.00 -17.89 -22.77
N GLN A 241 -33.76 -16.68 -22.28
CA GLN A 241 -34.25 -16.21 -20.99
C GLN A 241 -34.70 -14.74 -21.03
N VAL A 242 -35.65 -14.42 -20.17
CA VAL A 242 -36.08 -13.03 -19.91
C VAL A 242 -35.00 -12.28 -19.15
N GLY A 243 -34.59 -11.12 -19.69
CA GLY A 243 -33.75 -10.16 -18.99
C GLY A 243 -33.64 -8.85 -19.75
N VAL A 244 -32.68 -8.01 -19.33
CA VAL A 244 -32.33 -6.78 -20.04
C VAL A 244 -30.82 -6.74 -20.20
N LYS A 245 -30.35 -6.55 -21.43
CA LYS A 245 -28.92 -6.44 -21.78
C LYS A 245 -28.49 -5.03 -22.16
N VAL A 246 -29.42 -4.07 -22.22
CA VAL A 246 -29.10 -2.66 -22.52
C VAL A 246 -28.91 -1.91 -21.22
N HIS A 247 -27.73 -1.34 -21.03
CA HIS A 247 -27.39 -0.46 -19.93
C HIS A 247 -27.95 0.94 -20.19
N CYS A 248 -28.39 1.62 -19.13
CA CYS A 248 -28.72 3.05 -19.16
C CYS A 248 -28.19 3.75 -17.89
N GLY A 249 -28.10 5.08 -17.92
CA GLY A 249 -27.67 5.89 -16.78
C GLY A 249 -26.18 5.86 -16.43
N HIS A 250 -25.34 5.09 -17.15
CA HIS A 250 -23.91 5.04 -16.90
C HIS A 250 -23.09 4.70 -18.13
N LYS A 251 -21.83 5.13 -18.16
CA LYS A 251 -20.91 4.81 -19.25
C LYS A 251 -20.40 3.36 -19.14
N HIS A 252 -20.10 2.77 -20.28
CA HIS A 252 -19.27 1.58 -20.39
C HIS A 252 -17.87 1.89 -19.84
N LYS A 253 -17.29 0.96 -19.08
CA LYS A 253 -15.95 1.12 -18.51
C LYS A 253 -14.99 0.18 -19.22
N ASP A 254 -13.76 0.64 -19.40
CA ASP A 254 -12.67 -0.26 -19.73
C ASP A 254 -12.55 -1.31 -18.61
N PRO A 255 -12.46 -2.62 -18.92
CA PRO A 255 -12.27 -3.67 -17.92
C PRO A 255 -11.11 -3.39 -16.95
N SER A 256 -10.03 -2.73 -17.40
CA SER A 256 -8.88 -2.33 -16.59
C SER A 256 -9.21 -1.25 -15.56
N ASP A 257 -10.22 -0.40 -15.82
CA ASP A 257 -10.68 0.64 -14.89
C ASP A 257 -11.65 0.10 -13.82
N ILE A 258 -12.08 -1.15 -13.95
CA ILE A 258 -13.02 -1.77 -13.02
C ILE A 258 -12.25 -2.38 -11.87
N ARG A 259 -12.22 -1.64 -10.75
CA ARG A 259 -11.60 -2.11 -9.50
C ARG A 259 -12.05 -3.53 -9.15
N LEU A 260 -11.06 -4.43 -9.07
CA LEU A 260 -11.17 -5.78 -8.55
C LEU A 260 -11.60 -5.78 -7.09
N GLU A 261 -12.59 -6.59 -6.71
CA GLU A 261 -12.81 -6.93 -5.31
C GLU A 261 -11.99 -8.18 -4.97
N MET A 262 -11.18 -8.15 -3.90
CA MET A 262 -10.26 -9.26 -3.58
C MET A 262 -10.96 -10.62 -3.48
N LYS A 263 -12.21 -10.60 -3.03
CA LYS A 263 -13.05 -11.79 -2.82
C LYS A 263 -13.45 -12.48 -4.13
N ASP A 264 -13.37 -11.75 -5.24
CA ASP A 264 -13.87 -12.18 -6.53
C ASP A 264 -12.74 -12.54 -7.50
N THR A 265 -11.47 -12.36 -7.11
CA THR A 265 -10.32 -12.49 -8.04
C THR A 265 -9.21 -13.40 -7.55
N ILE A 266 -9.03 -13.55 -6.23
CA ILE A 266 -7.89 -14.29 -5.70
C ILE A 266 -8.42 -15.57 -5.06
N SER A 267 -8.03 -16.70 -5.66
CA SER A 267 -8.38 -18.01 -5.15
C SER A 267 -7.82 -18.21 -3.72
N PRO A 268 -8.39 -19.11 -2.91
CA PRO A 268 -7.80 -19.48 -1.63
C PRO A 268 -6.33 -19.88 -1.75
N THR A 269 -5.96 -20.55 -2.84
CA THR A 269 -4.60 -20.98 -3.17
C THR A 269 -3.68 -19.79 -3.43
N ASP A 270 -4.09 -18.84 -4.26
CA ASP A 270 -3.26 -17.66 -4.57
C ASP A 270 -3.16 -16.72 -3.36
N MET A 271 -4.20 -16.67 -2.53
CA MET A 271 -4.13 -16.03 -1.21
C MET A 271 -3.08 -16.67 -0.31
N GLN A 272 -2.96 -18.01 -0.33
CA GLN A 272 -1.93 -18.69 0.45
C GLN A 272 -0.53 -18.40 -0.08
N ILE A 273 -0.33 -18.42 -1.40
CA ILE A 273 0.96 -18.07 -2.02
C ILE A 273 1.37 -16.63 -1.69
N ALA A 274 0.42 -15.69 -1.67
CA ALA A 274 0.71 -14.33 -1.23
C ALA A 274 1.20 -14.29 0.22
N ARG A 275 0.63 -15.12 1.11
CA ARG A 275 1.06 -15.23 2.50
C ARG A 275 2.46 -15.82 2.62
N ASP A 276 2.71 -16.92 1.92
CA ASP A 276 4.01 -17.59 1.93
C ASP A 276 5.11 -16.64 1.41
N ALA A 277 4.79 -15.81 0.41
CA ALA A 277 5.69 -14.77 -0.08
C ALA A 277 5.99 -13.72 1.00
N PHE A 278 4.99 -13.27 1.76
CA PHE A 278 5.21 -12.33 2.86
C PHE A 278 6.00 -12.95 4.01
N ASP A 279 5.78 -14.23 4.34
CA ASP A 279 6.56 -14.97 5.34
C ASP A 279 8.02 -15.15 4.89
N SER A 280 8.24 -15.24 3.58
CA SER A 280 9.58 -15.27 2.96
C SER A 280 10.20 -13.88 2.78
N HIS A 281 9.64 -12.85 3.43
CA HIS A 281 10.10 -11.45 3.34
C HIS A 281 10.12 -10.85 1.93
N ILE A 282 9.31 -11.39 1.00
CA ILE A 282 9.16 -10.83 -0.34
C ILE A 282 8.38 -9.52 -0.26
N ASN A 283 8.87 -8.50 -0.97
CA ASN A 283 8.26 -7.18 -0.98
C ASN A 283 6.87 -7.19 -1.68
N ILE A 284 6.04 -6.20 -1.36
CA ILE A 284 4.66 -6.08 -1.85
C ILE A 284 4.59 -6.06 -3.39
N SER A 285 5.50 -5.36 -4.06
CA SER A 285 5.49 -5.21 -5.51
C SER A 285 5.81 -6.54 -6.21
N SER A 286 6.76 -7.30 -5.69
CA SER A 286 7.10 -8.64 -6.18
C SER A 286 5.95 -9.61 -5.95
N THR A 287 5.31 -9.57 -4.79
CA THR A 287 4.11 -10.39 -4.51
C THR A 287 2.94 -10.02 -5.42
N GLN A 288 2.75 -8.72 -5.71
CA GLN A 288 1.74 -8.25 -6.67
C GLN A 288 2.00 -8.80 -8.08
N ARG A 289 3.25 -8.76 -8.54
CA ARG A 289 3.66 -9.31 -9.85
C ARG A 289 3.49 -10.83 -9.93
N LEU A 290 3.78 -11.53 -8.84
CA LEU A 290 3.57 -12.97 -8.73
C LEU A 290 2.09 -13.33 -8.89
N LEU A 291 1.22 -12.59 -8.20
CA LEU A 291 -0.23 -12.77 -8.31
C LEU A 291 -0.75 -12.43 -9.72
N GLU A 292 -0.25 -11.35 -10.32
CA GLU A 292 -0.59 -10.97 -11.69
C GLU A 292 -0.23 -12.06 -12.70
N THR A 293 0.98 -12.61 -12.59
CA THR A 293 1.46 -13.67 -13.50
C THR A 293 0.61 -14.95 -13.39
N ARG A 294 0.15 -15.28 -12.17
CA ARG A 294 -0.62 -16.50 -11.92
C ARG A 294 -2.10 -16.37 -12.26
N THR A 295 -2.68 -15.22 -11.96
CA THR A 295 -4.14 -15.00 -12.10
C THR A 295 -4.50 -14.34 -13.43
N GLY A 296 -3.53 -13.77 -14.14
CA GLY A 296 -3.77 -12.92 -15.31
C GLY A 296 -4.38 -11.56 -14.95
N GLU A 297 -4.54 -11.26 -13.66
CA GLU A 297 -5.23 -10.10 -13.14
C GLU A 297 -4.32 -9.30 -12.24
N THR A 298 -4.27 -7.98 -12.40
CA THR A 298 -3.37 -7.13 -11.60
C THR A 298 -4.07 -6.69 -10.30
N PRO A 299 -3.85 -7.32 -9.13
CA PRO A 299 -4.41 -6.81 -7.89
C PRO A 299 -3.81 -5.43 -7.60
N SER A 300 -4.63 -4.52 -7.07
CA SER A 300 -4.12 -3.20 -6.70
C SER A 300 -3.15 -3.31 -5.52
N TRP A 301 -2.15 -2.44 -5.48
CA TRP A 301 -1.18 -2.37 -4.38
C TRP A 301 -1.85 -2.31 -3.00
N GLN A 302 -2.95 -1.55 -2.87
CA GLN A 302 -3.71 -1.46 -1.62
C GLN A 302 -4.26 -2.81 -1.14
N GLN A 303 -4.63 -3.69 -2.07
CA GLN A 303 -5.16 -5.02 -1.74
C GLN A 303 -4.05 -5.93 -1.21
N VAL A 304 -2.92 -5.95 -1.91
CA VAL A 304 -1.74 -6.72 -1.51
C VAL A 304 -1.19 -6.23 -0.16
N TYR A 305 -1.19 -4.90 0.06
CA TYR A 305 -0.87 -4.31 1.36
C TYR A 305 -1.84 -4.76 2.46
N GLN A 306 -3.15 -4.77 2.20
CA GLN A 306 -4.14 -5.25 3.17
C GLN A 306 -3.94 -6.72 3.53
N MET A 307 -3.53 -7.56 2.58
CA MET A 307 -3.20 -8.97 2.86
C MET A 307 -2.04 -9.08 3.84
N ARG A 308 -0.95 -8.33 3.60
CA ARG A 308 0.19 -8.27 4.50
C ARG A 308 -0.23 -7.80 5.90
N GLN A 309 -1.07 -6.77 5.99
CA GLN A 309 -1.55 -6.27 7.28
C GLN A 309 -2.44 -7.28 8.03
N GLN A 310 -3.31 -8.00 7.32
CA GLN A 310 -4.11 -9.06 7.94
C GLN A 310 -3.24 -10.20 8.47
N GLN A 311 -2.17 -10.55 7.77
CA GLN A 311 -1.21 -11.56 8.20
C GLN A 311 -0.39 -11.10 9.40
N LEU A 312 0.15 -9.87 9.36
CA LEU A 312 0.84 -9.28 10.52
C LEU A 312 -0.07 -9.20 11.73
N ASN A 313 -1.36 -8.90 11.54
CA ASN A 313 -2.34 -8.90 12.64
C ASN A 313 -2.66 -10.30 13.16
N LYS A 314 -2.68 -11.33 12.31
CA LYS A 314 -2.79 -12.73 12.76
C LYS A 314 -1.55 -13.19 13.52
N GLN A 315 -0.36 -12.79 13.09
CA GLN A 315 0.89 -13.05 13.83
C GLN A 315 0.95 -12.29 15.16
N LYS A 316 0.23 -11.17 15.29
CA LYS A 316 0.04 -10.45 16.56
C LYS A 316 -0.96 -11.12 17.52
N GLU A 317 -1.78 -12.06 17.06
CA GLU A 317 -2.64 -12.86 17.96
C GLU A 317 -1.85 -13.94 18.71
N ASP A 318 -0.64 -14.31 18.24
CA ASP A 318 0.35 -14.96 19.09
C ASP A 318 0.84 -13.92 20.11
N GLN A 319 0.67 -14.23 21.39
CA GLN A 319 0.75 -13.38 22.60
C GLN A 319 2.09 -12.64 22.87
N LYS A 320 2.87 -12.28 21.85
CA LYS A 320 4.13 -11.56 21.98
C LYS A 320 3.88 -10.05 21.87
N THR A 321 4.28 -9.32 22.90
CA THR A 321 4.24 -7.85 22.91
C THR A 321 5.13 -7.28 21.80
N SER A 322 4.93 -5.99 21.47
CA SER A 322 5.82 -5.30 20.52
C SER A 322 7.29 -5.33 21.00
N CYS A 323 7.51 -5.28 22.32
CA CYS A 323 8.80 -5.50 22.95
C CYS A 323 9.37 -6.90 22.63
N ASP A 324 8.60 -7.97 22.84
CA ASP A 324 9.05 -9.35 22.59
C ASP A 324 9.40 -9.58 21.11
N GLN A 325 8.62 -8.99 20.20
CA GLN A 325 8.88 -9.06 18.77
C GLN A 325 10.20 -8.39 18.40
N LEU A 326 10.49 -7.21 18.99
CA LEU A 326 11.73 -6.48 18.77
C LEU A 326 12.93 -7.23 19.33
N VAL A 327 12.85 -7.70 20.59
CA VAL A 327 13.91 -8.50 21.22
C VAL A 327 14.19 -9.71 20.35
N HIS A 328 13.16 -10.51 20.03
CA HIS A 328 13.31 -11.70 19.20
C HIS A 328 13.95 -11.39 17.84
N PHE A 329 13.51 -10.34 17.13
CA PHE A 329 14.09 -9.98 15.84
C PHE A 329 15.59 -9.65 15.93
N LEU A 330 15.97 -8.80 16.89
CA LEU A 330 17.36 -8.37 17.06
C LEU A 330 18.25 -9.48 17.63
N THR A 331 17.71 -10.36 18.48
CA THR A 331 18.48 -11.45 19.10
C THR A 331 18.55 -12.71 18.24
N THR A 332 17.63 -12.94 17.30
CA THR A 332 17.66 -14.11 16.41
C THR A 332 18.52 -13.87 15.16
N ASN A 333 18.77 -12.61 14.78
CA ASN A 333 19.63 -12.30 13.64
C ASN A 333 21.12 -12.27 14.05
N ASP A 334 21.95 -13.07 13.39
CA ASP A 334 23.37 -13.24 13.74
C ASP A 334 24.25 -12.06 13.30
N ASP A 335 23.81 -11.30 12.29
CA ASP A 335 24.53 -10.15 11.74
C ASP A 335 24.25 -8.86 12.52
N ILE A 336 23.43 -8.92 13.57
CA ILE A 336 23.04 -7.76 14.37
C ILE A 336 23.74 -7.81 15.73
N SER A 337 24.39 -6.70 16.09
CA SER A 337 24.75 -6.40 17.47
C SER A 337 23.71 -5.45 18.05
N CYS A 338 23.24 -5.72 19.27
CA CYS A 338 22.21 -4.90 19.91
C CYS A 338 22.44 -4.77 21.41
N THR A 339 21.97 -3.67 21.97
CA THR A 339 21.86 -3.43 23.41
C THR A 339 20.48 -2.90 23.74
N PHE A 340 20.00 -3.24 24.93
CA PHE A 340 18.71 -2.86 25.45
C PHE A 340 18.88 -2.28 26.85
N LEU A 341 18.14 -1.23 27.13
CA LEU A 341 17.98 -0.70 28.48
C LEU A 341 16.59 -1.07 28.98
N PHE A 342 16.54 -1.78 30.11
CA PHE A 342 15.32 -2.20 30.79
C PHE A 342 15.23 -1.58 32.17
N ALA A 343 14.01 -1.36 32.64
CA ALA A 343 13.73 -0.99 34.02
C ALA A 343 12.74 -1.98 34.63
N ASP A 344 12.98 -2.34 35.88
CA ASP A 344 12.00 -3.03 36.71
C ASP A 344 10.87 -2.04 37.10
N PRO A 345 9.60 -2.32 36.79
CA PRO A 345 8.49 -1.41 37.08
C PRO A 345 8.15 -1.23 38.57
N GLU A 346 8.67 -2.08 39.45
CA GLU A 346 8.45 -2.03 40.90
C GLU A 346 9.66 -1.42 41.62
N THR A 347 10.87 -1.89 41.30
CA THR A 347 12.10 -1.46 41.97
C THR A 347 12.77 -0.27 41.29
N SER A 348 12.35 0.10 40.07
CA SER A 348 13.00 1.11 39.20
C SER A 348 14.47 0.81 38.89
N LEU A 349 14.87 -0.44 39.07
CA LEU A 349 16.25 -0.90 38.92
C LEU A 349 16.56 -1.11 37.44
N LEU A 350 17.65 -0.52 36.97
CA LEU A 350 18.01 -0.48 35.55
C LEU A 350 18.91 -1.66 35.19
N THR A 351 18.57 -2.35 34.10
CA THR A 351 19.35 -3.48 33.59
C THR A 351 19.68 -3.26 32.12
N GLU A 352 20.94 -3.49 31.76
CA GLU A 352 21.43 -3.43 30.40
C GLU A 352 21.59 -4.86 29.86
N LYS A 353 20.89 -5.18 28.77
CA LYS A 353 20.98 -6.49 28.10
C LYS A 353 21.66 -6.32 26.76
N LYS A 354 22.72 -7.07 26.47
CA LYS A 354 23.52 -6.92 25.24
C LYS A 354 23.77 -8.24 24.53
N LYS A 355 23.78 -8.19 23.19
CA LYS A 355 24.17 -9.27 22.28
C LYS A 355 25.22 -8.75 21.30
N LYS A 356 26.31 -9.51 21.12
CA LYS A 356 27.33 -9.27 20.08
C LYS A 356 27.03 -10.10 18.84
N ALA A 357 27.33 -9.58 17.65
CA ALA A 357 27.18 -10.31 16.38
C ALA A 357 28.12 -11.53 16.31
N LYS A 358 27.64 -12.72 16.72
CA LYS A 358 28.17 -14.08 16.45
C LYS A 358 27.06 -15.12 16.73
N ARG A 359 27.11 -16.25 16.02
CA ARG A 359 26.12 -17.35 15.98
C ARG A 359 25.74 -18.03 17.31
N ASN A 360 26.32 -17.62 18.45
CA ASN A 360 26.09 -18.20 19.79
C ASN A 360 26.28 -17.18 20.92
N SER A 361 26.21 -15.88 20.63
CA SER A 361 26.31 -14.87 21.69
C SER A 361 25.04 -14.88 22.53
N ALA A 362 25.11 -15.46 23.74
CA ALA A 362 24.03 -15.35 24.71
C ALA A 362 23.80 -13.87 25.07
N LEU A 363 22.54 -13.52 25.37
CA LEU A 363 22.20 -12.19 25.88
C LEU A 363 22.79 -12.06 27.30
N THR A 364 23.79 -11.20 27.46
CA THR A 364 24.37 -10.93 28.79
C THR A 364 23.59 -9.81 29.45
N VAL A 365 23.30 -9.95 30.75
CA VAL A 365 22.58 -8.98 31.57
C VAL A 365 23.54 -8.38 32.58
N GLU A 366 23.65 -7.05 32.62
CA GLU A 366 24.43 -6.30 33.61
C GLU A 366 23.52 -5.26 34.29
N GLU A 367 23.68 -5.09 35.60
CA GLU A 367 23.00 -4.02 36.34
C GLU A 367 23.70 -2.69 36.06
N LEU A 368 22.91 -1.64 35.78
CA LEU A 368 23.46 -0.31 35.52
C LEU A 368 23.74 0.40 36.85
N THR A 369 24.97 0.29 37.34
CA THR A 369 25.41 0.91 38.61
C THR A 369 25.94 2.32 38.45
N THR A 370 26.31 2.73 37.23
CA THR A 370 26.78 4.09 36.94
C THR A 370 25.60 4.98 36.61
N PRO A 371 25.41 6.12 37.31
CA PRO A 371 24.29 7.02 37.04
C PRO A 371 24.43 7.67 35.67
N LEU A 372 23.35 7.66 34.90
CA LEU A 372 23.22 8.43 33.66
C LEU A 372 23.02 9.91 33.99
N HIS A 373 23.50 10.80 33.12
CA HIS A 373 23.29 12.24 33.27
C HIS A 373 21.82 12.58 33.06
N ALA A 374 21.10 12.82 34.16
CA ALA A 374 19.71 13.27 34.17
C ALA A 374 19.64 14.80 34.16
N ASP A 375 18.56 15.36 33.61
CA ASP A 375 18.19 16.76 33.85
C ASP A 375 17.32 16.86 35.11
N GLU A 376 17.06 18.08 35.60
CA GLU A 376 16.22 18.27 36.80
C GLU A 376 14.74 17.83 36.60
N ALA A 377 14.34 17.53 35.35
CA ALA A 377 12.95 17.28 34.96
C ALA A 377 12.62 15.80 34.66
N ASP A 378 13.60 15.00 34.22
CA ASP A 378 13.41 13.63 33.77
C ASP A 378 14.59 12.71 34.12
N SER A 379 14.28 11.46 34.47
CA SER A 379 15.25 10.43 34.80
C SER A 379 14.76 9.07 34.32
N PRO A 380 15.64 8.07 34.13
CA PRO A 380 15.22 6.73 33.73
C PRO A 380 14.13 6.14 34.65
N ALA A 381 14.24 6.38 35.96
CA ALA A 381 13.29 5.91 36.96
C ALA A 381 11.95 6.66 36.90
N THR A 382 11.99 7.99 36.72
CA THR A 382 10.77 8.81 36.54
C THR A 382 10.03 8.40 35.27
N TYR A 383 10.76 8.24 34.17
CA TYR A 383 10.21 7.79 32.90
C TYR A 383 9.61 6.37 33.01
N ALA A 384 10.31 5.43 33.64
CA ALA A 384 9.81 4.06 33.85
C ALA A 384 8.47 4.05 34.61
N LYS A 385 8.34 4.85 35.66
CA LYS A 385 7.08 5.00 36.43
C LYS A 385 5.94 5.53 35.56
N SER A 386 6.21 6.52 34.70
CA SER A 386 5.21 7.09 33.79
C SER A 386 4.71 6.10 32.73
N MET A 387 5.53 5.11 32.38
CA MET A 387 5.28 4.15 31.31
C MET A 387 4.80 2.78 31.80
N LYS A 388 4.62 2.58 33.11
CA LYS A 388 4.22 1.30 33.73
C LYS A 388 2.90 0.71 33.18
N GLN A 389 2.02 1.54 32.62
CA GLN A 389 0.74 1.11 32.03
C GLN A 389 0.84 0.68 30.56
N ARG A 390 2.03 0.76 29.93
CA ARG A 390 2.21 0.37 28.53
C ARG A 390 2.61 -1.10 28.38
N GLU A 391 1.61 -1.97 28.39
CA GLU A 391 1.79 -3.43 28.28
C GLU A 391 2.63 -3.87 27.06
N GLN A 392 2.59 -3.12 25.95
CA GLN A 392 3.35 -3.42 24.73
C GLN A 392 4.87 -3.24 24.86
N LEU A 393 5.33 -2.53 25.89
CA LEU A 393 6.75 -2.30 26.21
C LEU A 393 7.27 -3.25 27.27
N ILE A 394 6.42 -4.09 27.86
CA ILE A 394 6.79 -5.06 28.88
C ILE A 394 7.26 -6.33 28.19
N HIS A 395 8.49 -6.76 28.49
CA HIS A 395 9.00 -8.05 28.03
C HIS A 395 8.30 -9.17 28.82
N THR A 396 7.56 -10.03 28.13
CA THR A 396 6.62 -10.97 28.77
C THR A 396 7.31 -11.96 29.69
N GLU A 397 8.50 -12.44 29.33
CA GLU A 397 9.24 -13.41 30.15
C GLU A 397 9.82 -12.82 31.44
N THR A 398 10.19 -11.53 31.42
CA THR A 398 10.92 -10.90 32.54
C THR A 398 10.10 -9.90 33.33
N GLY A 399 8.93 -9.46 32.82
CA GLY A 399 8.11 -8.40 33.43
C GLY A 399 8.73 -7.01 33.40
N GLN A 400 9.96 -6.87 32.86
CA GLN A 400 10.68 -5.61 32.78
C GLN A 400 10.18 -4.73 31.63
N LEU A 401 10.17 -3.41 31.88
CA LEU A 401 9.81 -2.40 30.89
C LEU A 401 11.03 -2.03 30.02
N MET A 402 10.91 -2.14 28.70
CA MET A 402 11.97 -1.70 27.78
C MET A 402 12.00 -0.17 27.66
N LEU A 403 13.06 0.43 28.20
CA LEU A 403 13.31 1.86 28.13
C LEU A 403 13.96 2.27 26.81
N ALA A 404 14.94 1.53 26.31
CA ALA A 404 15.65 1.87 25.07
C ALA A 404 16.18 0.62 24.37
N ALA A 405 16.38 0.71 23.06
CA ALA A 405 17.03 -0.33 22.27
C ALA A 405 17.92 0.31 21.22
N ALA A 406 19.15 -0.17 21.06
CA ALA A 406 20.08 0.31 20.04
C ALA A 406 20.74 -0.87 19.33
N TRP A 407 20.98 -0.75 18.02
CA TRP A 407 21.55 -1.83 17.23
C TRP A 407 22.34 -1.34 16.02
N THR A 408 23.24 -2.20 15.54
CA THR A 408 23.99 -2.05 14.28
C THR A 408 24.11 -3.41 13.59
N THR A 409 24.19 -3.41 12.26
CA THR A 409 24.55 -4.61 11.50
C THR A 409 26.07 -4.75 11.37
N TYR A 410 26.53 -5.95 11.02
CA TYR A 410 27.93 -6.24 10.73
C TYR A 410 28.50 -5.33 9.62
N ASP A 411 27.75 -5.16 8.52
CA ASP A 411 28.17 -4.31 7.40
C ASP A 411 28.26 -2.83 7.79
N GLN A 412 27.33 -2.34 8.63
CA GLN A 412 27.33 -0.97 9.15
C GLN A 412 28.55 -0.73 10.02
N ARG A 413 28.82 -1.66 10.96
CA ARG A 413 30.01 -1.62 11.81
C ARG A 413 31.29 -1.64 10.98
N ARG A 414 31.40 -2.55 10.00
CA ARG A 414 32.57 -2.63 9.12
C ARG A 414 32.79 -1.33 8.33
N LYS A 415 31.72 -0.68 7.86
CA LYS A 415 31.83 0.63 7.18
C LYS A 415 32.30 1.72 8.14
N PHE A 416 31.77 1.75 9.36
CA PHE A 416 32.21 2.70 10.36
C PHE A 416 33.67 2.48 10.77
N ASP A 417 34.11 1.22 10.90
CA ASP A 417 35.52 0.89 11.13
C ASP A 417 36.43 1.38 9.98
N MET A 418 35.94 1.43 8.74
CA MET A 418 36.71 1.94 7.59
C MET A 418 36.68 3.47 7.48
N PHE A 419 35.57 4.11 7.83
CA PHE A 419 35.32 5.54 7.62
C PHE A 419 34.68 6.19 8.87
N PRO A 420 35.40 6.28 10.00
CA PRO A 420 34.84 6.81 11.24
C PRO A 420 34.84 8.34 11.32
N GLU A 421 35.52 9.04 10.42
CA GLU A 421 35.93 10.44 10.58
C GLU A 421 34.73 11.38 10.74
N PHE A 422 33.59 11.04 10.15
CA PHE A 422 32.37 11.84 10.17
C PHE A 422 31.19 11.03 10.72
N ALA A 423 30.47 11.63 11.67
CA ALA A 423 29.17 11.15 12.13
C ALA A 423 28.12 12.27 12.12
N SER A 424 26.87 11.92 11.86
CA SER A 424 25.74 12.84 11.96
C SER A 424 24.52 12.16 12.54
N GLY A 425 23.87 12.81 13.49
CA GLY A 425 22.71 12.31 14.22
C GLY A 425 21.44 13.06 13.84
N ASP A 426 20.33 12.33 13.73
CA ASP A 426 18.98 12.89 13.63
C ASP A 426 17.98 11.95 14.31
N ASP A 427 16.95 12.52 14.93
CA ASP A 427 15.88 11.76 15.55
C ASP A 427 14.53 12.02 14.86
N THR A 428 13.89 10.94 14.40
CA THR A 428 12.60 11.01 13.70
C THR A 428 11.48 10.44 14.56
N GLU A 429 10.46 11.26 14.84
CA GLU A 429 9.27 10.85 15.59
C GLU A 429 8.23 10.11 14.73
N GLY A 430 7.34 9.36 15.39
CA GLY A 430 6.18 8.72 14.72
C GLY A 430 6.52 7.51 13.83
N THR A 431 7.74 6.98 13.93
CA THR A 431 8.26 5.88 13.12
C THR A 431 7.91 4.48 13.65
N ASN A 432 7.43 4.38 14.90
CA ASN A 432 7.02 3.14 15.54
C ASN A 432 5.63 3.25 16.19
N SER A 433 5.03 2.10 16.56
CA SER A 433 3.69 2.02 17.18
C SER A 433 3.59 2.75 18.52
N GLU A 434 4.71 2.89 19.22
CA GLU A 434 4.82 3.60 20.51
C GLU A 434 5.05 5.10 20.36
N LYS A 435 5.21 5.57 19.11
CA LYS A 435 5.52 6.96 18.72
C LYS A 435 6.78 7.51 19.39
N ARG A 436 7.74 6.62 19.68
CA ARG A 436 9.01 6.98 20.30
C ARG A 436 10.00 7.53 19.27
N PRO A 437 10.95 8.39 19.66
CA PRO A 437 12.01 8.84 18.77
C PRO A 437 12.85 7.66 18.24
N LEU A 438 13.06 7.62 16.92
CA LEU A 438 14.06 6.76 16.30
C LEU A 438 15.27 7.62 15.97
N TYR A 439 16.32 7.44 16.75
CA TYR A 439 17.60 8.09 16.53
C TYR A 439 18.41 7.30 15.51
N THR A 440 18.93 8.01 14.51
CA THR A 440 19.74 7.44 13.43
C THR A 440 21.08 8.14 13.41
N LEU A 441 22.15 7.38 13.63
CA LEU A 441 23.52 7.86 13.46
C LEU A 441 24.04 7.44 12.08
N LEU A 442 24.50 8.40 11.30
CA LEU A 442 24.96 8.26 9.92
C LEU A 442 26.43 8.62 9.80
N GLY A 443 27.16 7.92 8.93
CA GLY A 443 28.53 8.22 8.53
C GLY A 443 28.61 8.56 7.05
N LYS A 444 29.76 9.08 6.62
CA LYS A 444 30.05 9.43 5.22
C LYS A 444 31.33 8.73 4.79
N ASP A 445 31.29 8.03 3.65
CA ASP A 445 32.50 7.42 3.08
C ASP A 445 33.29 8.40 2.20
N GLN A 446 34.48 7.97 1.75
CA GLN A 446 35.35 8.76 0.87
C GLN A 446 34.75 9.11 -0.50
N ASN A 447 33.66 8.45 -0.92
CA ASN A 447 32.93 8.73 -2.16
C ASN A 447 31.68 9.59 -1.90
N GLU A 448 31.60 10.22 -0.74
CA GLU A 448 30.47 11.02 -0.29
C GLU A 448 29.14 10.25 -0.13
N LYS A 449 29.20 8.92 -0.02
CA LYS A 449 28.01 8.12 0.22
C LYS A 449 27.74 8.03 1.71
N ILE A 450 26.49 8.33 2.08
CA ILE A 450 26.00 8.23 3.45
C ILE A 450 25.71 6.76 3.76
N PHE A 451 26.09 6.30 4.94
CA PHE A 451 25.74 4.97 5.45
C PHE A 451 25.33 5.02 6.91
N PRO A 452 24.43 4.15 7.37
CA PRO A 452 24.06 4.08 8.79
C PRO A 452 25.19 3.48 9.63
N ILE A 453 25.47 4.11 10.77
CA ILE A 453 26.41 3.65 11.80
C ILE A 453 25.65 2.88 12.88
N ALA A 454 24.54 3.42 13.37
CA ALA A 454 23.72 2.81 14.42
C ALA A 454 22.29 3.36 14.40
N TRP A 455 21.38 2.57 14.96
CA TRP A 455 19.97 2.94 15.15
C TRP A 455 19.64 2.82 16.63
N ALA A 456 18.76 3.69 17.14
CA ALA A 456 18.22 3.55 18.48
C ALA A 456 16.77 4.00 18.61
N PHE A 457 15.94 3.16 19.24
CA PHE A 457 14.67 3.59 19.79
C PHE A 457 14.93 4.24 21.15
N LEU A 458 14.88 5.56 21.19
CA LEU A 458 15.04 6.33 22.42
C LEU A 458 13.71 6.38 23.19
N PRO A 459 13.74 6.44 24.53
CA PRO A 459 12.54 6.61 25.36
C PRO A 459 11.90 7.98 25.14
N SER A 460 12.73 9.01 25.14
CA SER A 460 12.39 10.42 24.96
C SER A 460 13.61 11.14 24.37
N LYS A 461 13.47 12.43 24.05
CA LYS A 461 14.60 13.32 23.70
C LYS A 461 15.29 13.87 24.97
N SER A 462 15.35 13.07 26.03
CA SER A 462 15.93 13.48 27.31
C SER A 462 17.46 13.33 27.31
N LEU A 463 18.16 14.10 28.14
CA LEU A 463 19.61 14.09 28.23
C LEU A 463 20.11 12.70 28.58
N TRP A 464 19.46 12.05 29.54
CA TRP A 464 19.83 10.71 29.99
C TRP A 464 19.68 9.65 28.87
N ALA A 465 18.75 9.86 27.94
CA ALA A 465 18.53 8.95 26.82
C ALA A 465 19.67 9.03 25.80
N TYR A 466 20.05 10.26 25.42
CA TYR A 466 21.22 10.49 24.56
C TYR A 466 22.53 10.11 25.27
N ASP A 467 22.62 10.39 26.57
CA ASP A 467 23.74 10.02 27.42
C ASP A 467 23.96 8.51 27.42
N TRP A 468 22.90 7.71 27.62
CA TRP A 468 22.97 6.25 27.50
C TRP A 468 23.43 5.81 26.11
N PHE A 469 22.90 6.43 25.06
CA PHE A 469 23.27 6.08 23.69
C PHE A 469 24.76 6.29 23.41
N PHE A 470 25.31 7.46 23.75
CA PHE A 470 26.71 7.79 23.47
C PHE A 470 27.70 7.16 24.47
N SER A 471 27.34 7.03 25.74
CA SER A 471 28.24 6.51 26.78
C SER A 471 28.28 4.98 26.88
N ARG A 472 27.17 4.32 26.54
CA ARG A 472 27.02 2.86 26.70
C ARG A 472 26.78 2.17 25.37
N ALA A 473 25.73 2.56 24.65
CA ALA A 473 25.32 1.83 23.47
C ALA A 473 26.37 1.88 22.37
N MET A 474 26.87 3.06 22.02
CA MET A 474 27.88 3.23 20.98
C MET A 474 29.16 2.40 21.24
N PRO A 475 29.82 2.51 22.41
CA PRO A 475 30.97 1.66 22.76
C PRO A 475 30.71 0.16 22.69
N LEU A 476 29.49 -0.28 23.02
CA LEU A 476 29.11 -1.69 22.96
C LEU A 476 28.86 -2.18 21.52
N LEU A 477 28.25 -1.33 20.68
CA LEU A 477 27.91 -1.65 19.29
C LEU A 477 29.15 -1.62 18.38
N HIS A 478 30.10 -0.72 18.67
CA HIS A 478 31.33 -0.57 17.90
C HIS A 478 32.57 -0.81 18.78
N PRO A 479 32.80 -2.05 19.22
CA PRO A 479 33.98 -2.39 20.01
C PRO A 479 35.22 -2.26 19.12
N GLY A 480 36.14 -1.36 19.48
CA GLY A 480 37.31 -1.04 18.68
C GLY A 480 37.77 0.39 18.89
N ASP A 481 38.54 0.91 17.94
CA ASP A 481 39.06 2.28 17.96
C ASP A 481 38.25 3.25 17.09
N ALA A 482 37.26 2.78 16.31
CA ALA A 482 36.51 3.60 15.36
C ALA A 482 35.87 4.82 16.02
N ILE A 483 35.25 4.64 17.20
CA ILE A 483 34.66 5.74 17.97
C ILE A 483 35.72 6.79 18.39
N GLN A 484 36.96 6.36 18.61
CA GLN A 484 38.09 7.25 18.95
C GLN A 484 38.68 7.96 17.74
N ARG A 485 38.29 7.58 16.52
CA ARG A 485 38.72 8.19 15.25
C ARG A 485 37.65 9.08 14.63
N VAL A 486 36.49 9.24 15.27
CA VAL A 486 35.50 10.25 14.88
C VAL A 486 36.12 11.62 15.04
N GLU A 487 36.12 12.44 13.99
CA GLU A 487 36.68 13.80 14.01
C GLU A 487 35.60 14.87 14.08
N LEU A 488 34.48 14.66 13.39
CA LEU A 488 33.37 15.60 13.30
C LEU A 488 32.03 14.90 13.58
N ILE A 489 31.24 15.49 14.49
CA ILE A 489 29.86 15.10 14.74
C ILE A 489 28.94 16.28 14.40
N VAL A 490 27.96 16.05 13.54
CA VAL A 490 26.95 17.06 13.14
C VAL A 490 25.56 16.64 13.61
N THR A 491 24.95 17.45 14.46
CA THR A 491 23.60 17.23 14.96
C THR A 491 22.73 18.45 14.67
N ASP A 492 21.41 18.32 14.84
CA ASP A 492 20.60 19.52 15.01
C ASP A 492 20.95 20.16 16.37
N ALA A 493 20.64 21.44 16.54
CA ALA A 493 21.04 22.19 17.73
C ALA A 493 20.20 21.83 18.98
N ASP A 494 19.75 20.58 19.11
CA ASP A 494 19.09 20.09 20.31
C ASP A 494 20.05 20.19 21.51
N PRO A 495 19.70 20.96 22.56
CA PRO A 495 20.58 21.17 23.70
C PRO A 495 20.90 19.88 24.46
N GLN A 496 19.98 18.91 24.48
CA GLN A 496 20.13 17.67 25.22
C GLN A 496 21.05 16.71 24.47
N GLU A 497 20.88 16.58 23.15
CA GLU A 497 21.78 15.81 22.29
C GLU A 497 23.20 16.39 22.31
N THR A 498 23.32 17.71 22.11
CA THR A 498 24.62 18.40 22.09
C THR A 498 25.35 18.26 23.43
N SER A 499 24.62 18.36 24.55
CA SER A 499 25.20 18.20 25.89
C SER A 499 25.65 16.76 26.15
N ALA A 500 24.86 15.76 25.73
CA ALA A 500 25.27 14.36 25.85
C ALA A 500 26.55 14.09 25.07
N ILE A 501 26.66 14.58 23.82
CA ILE A 501 27.87 14.45 23.03
C ILE A 501 29.05 15.12 23.74
N ALA A 502 28.89 16.38 24.15
CA ALA A 502 29.93 17.16 24.81
C ALA A 502 30.48 16.48 26.09
N ASN A 503 29.61 15.86 26.88
CA ASN A 503 30.00 15.12 28.09
C ASN A 503 30.90 13.91 27.82
N HIS A 504 30.84 13.35 26.61
CA HIS A 504 31.61 12.15 26.23
C HIS A 504 32.79 12.43 25.30
N ILE A 505 33.00 13.69 24.89
CA ILE A 505 34.20 14.14 24.17
C ILE A 505 35.42 14.03 25.09
N GLY A 506 36.48 13.40 24.61
CA GLY A 506 37.72 13.17 25.36
C GLY A 506 37.72 11.89 26.22
N GLY A 507 36.55 11.24 26.36
CA GLY A 507 36.39 9.93 27.01
C GLY A 507 36.15 8.83 25.97
N ASN A 508 34.87 8.45 25.81
CA ASN A 508 34.45 7.40 24.88
C ASN A 508 34.41 7.87 23.42
N LEU A 509 34.22 9.16 23.17
CA LEU A 509 34.30 9.82 21.86
C LEU A 509 35.57 10.67 21.82
N LYS A 510 36.39 10.59 20.76
CA LYS A 510 37.56 11.46 20.61
C LYS A 510 37.55 12.25 19.29
N PRO A 511 36.57 13.13 19.06
CA PRO A 511 36.76 14.20 18.08
C PRO A 511 37.99 14.99 18.47
N SER A 512 38.93 15.14 17.53
CA SER A 512 40.02 16.09 17.71
C SER A 512 39.36 17.44 18.03
N ALA A 513 39.85 18.17 19.03
CA ALA A 513 39.25 19.43 19.49
C ALA A 513 39.26 20.56 18.43
N ALA A 514 39.65 20.27 17.20
CA ALA A 514 39.52 21.15 16.06
C ALA A 514 38.07 21.11 15.54
N GLU A 515 37.28 22.08 16.01
CA GLU A 515 36.05 22.57 15.37
C GLU A 515 34.76 21.79 15.64
N LEU A 516 34.26 21.90 16.87
CA LEU A 516 32.82 21.89 17.15
C LEU A 516 32.22 23.18 16.55
N ARG A 517 31.99 23.20 15.23
CA ARG A 517 31.31 24.30 14.53
C ARG A 517 29.81 23.98 14.47
N SER A 518 29.05 24.60 15.36
CA SER A 518 27.61 24.76 15.18
C SER A 518 27.36 25.65 13.94
N VAL A 519 27.03 25.03 12.82
CA VAL A 519 26.58 25.78 11.64
C VAL A 519 25.36 25.09 11.09
N LEU A 520 24.18 25.66 11.38
CA LEU A 520 23.18 26.04 10.39
C LEU A 520 22.25 27.09 11.03
N PRO A 521 22.24 28.36 10.54
CA PRO A 521 21.15 29.27 10.84
C PRO A 521 19.91 28.83 10.06
N HIS A 522 18.75 28.93 10.73
CA HIS A 522 17.42 28.66 10.18
C HIS A 522 17.24 29.13 8.73
N TYR A 523 16.74 28.22 7.88
CA TYR A 523 16.04 28.56 6.63
C TYR A 523 14.66 27.92 6.63
#